data_AF-A0A9E1BCH3-F1
#
_entry.id   AF-A0A9E1BCH3-F1
#
_cell.length_a   1.000
_cell.length_b   1.000
_cell.length_c   1.000
_cell.angle_alpha   90.00
_cell.angle_beta   90.00
_cell.angle_gamma   90.00
#
_symmetry.space_group_name_H-M   'P 1'
#
loop_
_entity.id
_entity.type
_entity.pdbx_description
1 polymer ?
#
loop_
_entity_poly.entity_id
_entity_poly.type
_entity_poly.pdbx_seq_one_letter_code
_entity_poly.pdbx_strand_id
1 'polypeptide(L)'
;GQKMVEVLKQPPYSPLPVENQVVIIFAGAKGYLDDVATTNVTKFEAELYPYIEAKYPEIFEQIRTKKVLDKEVEEILHKALKDFKATFAAN
;
A
#
# COMPACT_ATOMS: atom_id res chain seq x y z
N GLY A 1 -7.82 -4.78 -13.42
CA GLY A 1 -9.21 -4.30 -13.64
C GLY A 1 -10.06 -4.45 -12.39
N GLN A 2 -10.58 -5.65 -12.11
CA GLN A 2 -11.46 -5.92 -10.95
C GLN A 2 -10.83 -5.61 -9.59
N LYS A 3 -9.53 -5.83 -9.40
CA LYS A 3 -8.87 -5.57 -8.11
C LYS A 3 -8.75 -4.09 -7.77
N MET A 4 -8.58 -3.24 -8.78
CA MET A 4 -8.60 -1.79 -8.57
C MET A 4 -9.97 -1.32 -8.08
N VAL A 5 -11.06 -1.94 -8.55
CA VAL A 5 -12.42 -1.64 -8.06
C VAL A 5 -12.59 -2.05 -6.59
N GLU A 6 -11.95 -3.13 -6.17
CA GLU A 6 -12.01 -3.61 -4.78
C GLU A 6 -11.16 -2.76 -3.83
N VAL A 7 -9.98 -2.29 -4.26
CA VAL A 7 -9.19 -1.28 -3.51
C VAL A 7 -9.96 0.04 -3.34
N LEU A 8 -10.78 0.39 -4.34
CA LEU A 8 -11.62 1.58 -4.29
C LEU A 8 -12.89 1.39 -3.46
N LYS A 9 -13.24 0.17 -3.04
CA LYS A 9 -14.34 -0.10 -2.10
C LYS A 9 -13.86 0.14 -0.67
N GLN A 10 -13.80 1.40 -0.27
CA GLN A 10 -13.60 1.73 1.13
C GLN A 10 -14.88 1.45 1.92
N PRO A 11 -14.80 0.83 3.12
CA PRO A 11 -15.92 0.77 4.03
C PRO A 11 -16.35 2.21 4.39
N PRO A 12 -17.66 2.46 4.54
CA PRO A 12 -18.14 3.79 4.93
C PRO A 12 -17.53 4.19 6.29
N TYR A 13 -17.13 5.46 6.41
CA TYR A 13 -16.58 6.09 7.63
C TYR A 13 -15.11 5.82 8.01
N SER A 14 -14.27 5.33 7.10
CA SER A 14 -12.82 5.25 7.33
C SER A 14 -12.05 6.20 6.41
N PRO A 15 -11.92 7.50 6.74
CA PRO A 15 -11.06 8.38 5.98
C PRO A 15 -9.61 7.90 6.11
N LEU A 16 -9.08 7.32 5.03
CA LEU A 16 -7.67 6.95 4.96
C LEU A 16 -6.82 8.23 4.81
N PRO A 17 -5.71 8.36 5.56
CA PRO A 17 -4.70 9.38 5.29
C PRO A 17 -4.24 9.33 3.83
N VAL A 18 -3.89 10.49 3.26
CA VAL A 18 -3.53 10.60 1.83
C VAL A 18 -2.34 9.69 1.51
N GLU A 19 -1.37 9.61 2.41
CA GLU A 19 -0.21 8.74 2.33
C GLU A 19 -0.58 7.25 2.23
N ASN A 20 -1.57 6.80 3.00
CA ASN A 20 -2.07 5.42 2.95
C ASN A 20 -2.80 5.15 1.63
N GLN A 21 -3.60 6.12 1.16
CA GLN A 21 -4.27 6.02 -0.14
C GLN A 21 -3.27 5.94 -1.30
N VAL A 22 -2.21 6.75 -1.27
CA VAL A 22 -1.17 6.76 -2.30
C VAL A 22 -0.47 5.41 -2.36
N VAL A 23 -0.14 4.82 -1.20
CA VAL A 23 0.51 3.51 -1.13
C VAL A 23 -0.37 2.40 -1.72
N ILE A 24 -1.65 2.32 -1.35
CA ILE A 24 -2.51 1.23 -1.84
C ILE A 24 -2.83 1.36 -3.33
N ILE A 25 -3.03 2.60 -3.81
CA ILE A 25 -3.22 2.87 -5.24
C ILE A 25 -1.96 2.50 -6.01
N PHE A 26 -0.77 2.82 -5.50
CA PHE A 26 0.49 2.43 -6.11
C PHE A 26 0.64 0.90 -6.18
N ALA A 27 0.35 0.21 -5.08
CA ALA A 27 0.37 -1.25 -5.01
C ALA A 27 -0.58 -1.88 -6.05
N GLY A 28 -1.80 -1.34 -6.18
CA GLY A 28 -2.75 -1.76 -7.20
C GLY A 28 -2.30 -1.45 -8.62
N ALA A 29 -1.72 -0.26 -8.86
CA ALA A 29 -1.30 0.18 -10.18
C ALA A 29 -0.09 -0.62 -10.71
N LYS A 30 0.81 -1.04 -9.82
CA LYS A 30 2.00 -1.84 -10.17
C LYS A 30 1.73 -3.36 -10.09
N GLY A 31 0.49 -3.78 -9.84
CA GLY A 31 0.11 -5.20 -9.83
C GLY A 31 0.52 -5.98 -8.58
N TYR A 32 0.91 -5.32 -7.49
CA TYR A 32 1.26 -6.01 -6.24
C TYR A 32 0.07 -6.73 -5.60
N LEU A 33 -1.14 -6.24 -5.89
CA LEU A 33 -2.39 -6.83 -5.44
C LEU A 33 -2.88 -7.96 -6.36
N ASP A 34 -2.24 -8.20 -7.52
CA ASP A 34 -2.70 -9.20 -8.50
C ASP A 34 -2.58 -10.65 -8.01
N ASP A 35 -1.74 -10.90 -7.01
CA ASP A 35 -1.60 -12.22 -6.38
C ASP A 35 -2.40 -12.36 -5.08
N VAL A 36 -3.00 -11.27 -4.58
CA VAL A 36 -3.80 -11.26 -3.34
C VAL A 36 -5.25 -11.61 -3.66
N ALA A 37 -5.82 -12.61 -3.01
CA ALA A 37 -7.25 -12.93 -3.16
C ALA A 37 -8.11 -11.71 -2.79
N THR A 38 -9.21 -11.47 -3.52
CA THR A 38 -10.08 -10.30 -3.30
C THR A 38 -10.57 -10.18 -1.85
N THR A 39 -10.89 -11.31 -1.22
CA THR A 39 -11.30 -11.38 0.20
C THR A 39 -10.20 -10.97 1.17
N ASN A 40 -8.94 -11.02 0.75
CA ASN A 40 -7.77 -10.71 1.56
C ASN A 40 -7.23 -9.30 1.32
N VAL A 41 -7.81 -8.52 0.39
CA VAL A 41 -7.35 -7.15 0.10
C VAL A 41 -7.49 -6.25 1.33
N THR A 42 -8.61 -6.33 2.04
CA THR A 42 -8.81 -5.56 3.29
C THR A 42 -7.81 -5.96 4.39
N LYS A 43 -7.47 -7.25 4.48
CA LYS A 43 -6.45 -7.75 5.43
C LYS A 43 -5.06 -7.27 5.03
N PHE A 44 -4.75 -7.32 3.74
CA PHE A 44 -3.50 -6.82 3.17
C PHE A 44 -3.31 -5.33 3.48
N GLU A 45 -4.33 -4.50 3.27
CA GLU A 45 -4.31 -3.08 3.63
C GLU A 45 -4.06 -2.86 5.13
N ALA A 46 -4.83 -3.54 5.98
CA ALA A 46 -4.73 -3.41 7.43
C ALA A 46 -3.35 -3.81 7.98
N GLU A 47 -2.67 -4.75 7.34
CA GLU A 47 -1.31 -5.16 7.73
C GLU A 47 -0.21 -4.35 7.03
N LEU A 48 -0.45 -3.84 5.82
CA LEU A 48 0.52 -3.07 5.05
C LEU A 48 0.85 -1.74 5.72
N TYR A 49 -0.17 -1.00 6.17
CA TYR A 49 0.03 0.32 6.78
C TYR A 49 0.94 0.27 8.01
N PRO A 50 0.68 -0.56 9.05
CA PRO A 50 1.57 -0.66 10.19
C PRO A 50 2.94 -1.24 9.83
N TYR A 51 3.04 -2.10 8.81
CA TYR A 51 4.33 -2.60 8.34
C TYR A 51 5.21 -1.48 7.76
N ILE A 52 4.64 -0.64 6.89
CA ILE A 52 5.34 0.52 6.33
C ILE A 52 5.66 1.53 7.43
N GLU A 53 4.72 1.81 8.34
CA GLU A 53 4.96 2.73 9.45
C GLU A 53 6.12 2.27 10.35
N ALA A 54 6.23 0.97 10.60
CA ALA A 54 7.26 0.41 11.46
C ALA A 54 8.64 0.28 10.78
N LYS A 55 8.70 -0.06 9.49
CA LYS A 55 9.95 -0.35 8.79
C LYS A 55 10.43 0.73 7.82
N TYR A 56 9.49 1.48 7.26
CA TYR A 56 9.72 2.47 6.21
C TYR A 56 8.93 3.78 6.49
N PRO A 57 9.00 4.37 7.71
CA PRO A 57 8.24 5.57 8.06
C PRO A 57 8.54 6.76 7.14
N GLU A 58 9.74 6.79 6.55
CA GLU A 58 10.16 7.82 5.60
C GLU A 58 9.26 7.89 4.37
N ILE A 59 8.60 6.78 3.98
CA ILE A 59 7.65 6.79 2.87
C ILE A 59 6.48 7.74 3.17
N PHE A 60 5.86 7.59 4.34
CA PHE A 60 4.71 8.39 4.72
C PHE A 60 5.10 9.86 4.94
N GLU A 61 6.25 10.10 5.57
CA GLU A 61 6.77 11.45 5.76
C GLU A 61 7.04 12.15 4.41
N GLN A 62 7.69 11.46 3.48
CA GLN A 62 7.99 12.02 2.16
C GLN A 62 6.73 12.27 1.33
N ILE A 63 5.76 11.35 1.34
CA ILE A 63 4.49 11.56 0.64
C ILE A 63 3.74 12.77 1.22
N ARG A 64 3.72 12.90 2.55
CA ARG A 64 3.03 14.01 3.23
C ARG A 64 3.69 15.37 2.98
N THR A 65 5.02 15.41 2.92
CA THR A 65 5.82 16.64 2.78
C THR A 65 6.02 17.05 1.33
N LYS A 66 6.56 16.14 0.49
CA LYS A 66 6.87 16.41 -0.92
C LYS A 66 5.63 16.42 -1.80
N LYS A 67 4.58 15.68 -1.42
CA LYS A 67 3.34 15.48 -2.22
C LYS A 67 3.62 14.95 -3.64
N VAL A 68 4.80 14.39 -3.86
CA VAL A 68 5.28 13.86 -5.14
C VAL A 68 5.95 12.53 -4.85
N LEU A 69 5.62 11.51 -5.65
CA LEU A 69 6.37 10.27 -5.74
C LEU A 69 7.57 10.52 -6.67
N ASP A 70 8.69 10.93 -6.10
CA ASP A 70 9.96 10.95 -6.84
C ASP A 70 10.49 9.51 -6.98
N LYS A 71 11.52 9.34 -7.82
CA LYS A 71 12.09 8.02 -8.11
C LYS A 71 12.63 7.32 -6.86
N GLU A 72 13.15 8.09 -5.91
CA GLU A 72 13.70 7.56 -4.66
C GLU A 72 12.58 6.97 -3.79
N VAL A 73 11.50 7.72 -3.58
CA VAL A 73 10.31 7.22 -2.85
C VAL A 73 9.69 6.03 -3.59
N GLU A 74 9.65 6.05 -4.92
CA GLU A 74 9.15 4.94 -5.73
C GLU A 74 9.96 3.65 -5.51
N GLU A 75 11.29 3.74 -5.49
CA GLU A 75 12.19 2.60 -5.23
C GLU A 75 12.01 2.04 -3.82
N ILE A 76 11.89 2.91 -2.82
CA ILE A 76 11.65 2.50 -1.42
C ILE A 76 10.27 1.85 -1.29
N LEU A 77 9.23 2.39 -1.94
CA LEU A 77 7.90 1.77 -1.98
C LEU A 77 7.94 0.38 -2.60
N HIS A 78 8.63 0.24 -3.74
CA HIS A 78 8.78 -1.03 -4.42
C HIS A 78 9.45 -2.08 -3.52
N LYS A 79 10.46 -1.67 -2.75
CA LYS A 79 11.13 -2.53 -1.78
C LYS A 79 10.21 -2.89 -0.62
N ALA A 80 9.56 -1.91 0.00
CA ALA A 80 8.64 -2.10 1.12
C ALA A 80 7.51 -3.08 0.76
N LEU A 81 6.90 -2.92 -0.42
CA LEU A 81 5.83 -3.80 -0.91
C LEU A 81 6.33 -5.23 -1.19
N LYS A 82 7.54 -5.39 -1.74
CA LYS A 82 8.13 -6.73 -1.95
C LYS A 82 8.41 -7.43 -0.62
N ASP A 83 9.03 -6.74 0.31
CA ASP A 83 9.36 -7.30 1.63
C ASP A 83 8.09 -7.63 2.44
N PHE A 84 7.10 -6.73 2.39
CA PHE A 84 5.80 -6.97 3.00
C PHE A 84 5.13 -8.20 2.40
N LYS A 85 5.06 -8.29 1.06
CA LYS A 85 4.43 -9.42 0.38
C LYS A 85 5.12 -10.75 0.71
N ALA A 86 6.45 -10.76 0.85
CA ALA A 86 7.17 -11.95 1.31
C ALA A 86 6.78 -12.35 2.74
N THR A 87 6.56 -11.36 3.62
CA THR A 87 6.09 -11.60 5.00
C THR A 87 4.63 -12.06 5.02
N PHE A 88 3.77 -11.47 4.19
CA PHE A 88 2.35 -11.79 4.10
C PHE A 88 2.10 -13.18 3.51
N ALA A 89 2.87 -13.58 2.48
CA ALA A 89 2.76 -14.91 1.87
C ALA A 89 3.31 -16.05 2.76
N ALA A 90 4.10 -15.73 3.78
CA ALA A 90 4.60 -16.69 4.75
C ALA A 90 3.59 -17.02 5.86
N ASN A 91 2.47 -16.28 5.94
CA ASN A 91 1.42 -16.42 6.96
C ASN A 91 0.09 -16.94 6.40
#